data_AF-S0FE04-F1
#
_entry.id   AF-S0FE04-F1
#
_cell.length_a   1.000
_cell.length_b   1.000
_cell.length_c   1.000
_cell.angle_alpha   90.00
_cell.angle_beta   90.00
_cell.angle_gamma   90.00
#
_symmetry.space_group_name_H-M   'P 1'
#
loop_
_entity.id
_entity.type
_entity.pdbx_description
1 polymer ?
#
loop_
_entity_poly.entity_id
_entity_poly.type
_entity_poly.pdbx_seq_one_letter_code
_entity_poly.pdbx_strand_id
1 'polypeptide(L)'
;MVRNFKMRKIAIWNWLFALVIMIAIVWTVWETNDYWNLFPLVLPILIVIDERMTRIQVRDNGDIWIRRGLSGSVKAYGVMRIIKQKTKKPWSRGRVLIYYTKGFINVDPADLNGFIQCARERNPHAEYFEE
;
A
#
# COMPACT_ATOMS: atom_id res chain seq x y z
N MET A 1 20.22 -8.74 4.77
CA MET A 1 19.70 -7.82 3.74
C MET A 1 18.18 -7.72 3.75
N VAL A 2 17.66 -6.49 3.90
CA VAL A 2 16.22 -6.18 3.76
C VAL A 2 15.85 -6.09 2.28
N ARG A 3 14.83 -6.84 1.84
CA ARG A 3 14.29 -6.75 0.48
C ARG A 3 13.07 -5.81 0.47
N ASN A 4 13.10 -4.81 -0.41
CA ASN A 4 12.02 -3.84 -0.55
C ASN A 4 11.15 -4.19 -1.76
N PHE A 5 9.84 -4.25 -1.54
CA PHE A 5 8.83 -4.41 -2.56
C PHE A 5 7.94 -3.16 -2.61
N LYS A 6 7.63 -2.71 -3.82
CA LYS A 6 6.65 -1.62 -4.01
C LYS A 6 5.24 -2.21 -3.90
N MET A 7 4.32 -1.45 -3.31
CA MET A 7 2.89 -1.73 -3.47
C MET A 7 2.52 -1.58 -4.95
N ARG A 8 1.59 -2.40 -5.43
CA ARG A 8 0.91 -2.20 -6.70
C ARG A 8 0.22 -0.83 -6.65
N LYS A 9 0.41 -0.03 -7.70
CA LYS A 9 -0.18 1.32 -7.78
C LYS A 9 -1.69 1.24 -7.54
N ILE A 10 -2.22 2.16 -6.74
CA ILE A 10 -3.67 2.27 -6.58
C ILE A 10 -4.26 2.79 -7.89
N ALA A 11 -5.51 2.38 -8.14
CA ALA A 11 -6.24 2.58 -9.38
C ALA A 11 -6.12 4.02 -9.90
N ILE A 12 -5.98 4.15 -11.22
CA ILE A 12 -5.95 5.43 -11.95
C ILE A 12 -7.12 6.36 -11.58
N TRP A 13 -8.20 5.79 -11.08
CA TRP A 13 -9.36 6.46 -10.49
C TRP A 13 -9.04 7.37 -9.31
N ASN A 14 -8.12 7.00 -8.41
CA ASN A 14 -7.72 7.86 -7.31
C ASN A 14 -6.96 9.10 -7.80
N TRP A 15 -6.16 8.93 -8.86
CA TRP A 15 -5.45 10.03 -9.51
C TRP A 15 -6.41 10.97 -10.25
N LEU A 16 -7.40 10.41 -10.96
CA LEU A 16 -8.47 11.19 -11.58
C LEU A 16 -9.28 11.96 -10.55
N PHE A 17 -9.65 11.32 -9.44
CA PHE A 17 -10.39 11.96 -8.36
C PHE A 17 -9.61 13.12 -7.73
N ALA A 18 -8.33 12.91 -7.42
CA ALA A 18 -7.45 13.97 -6.92
C ALA A 18 -7.34 15.14 -7.93
N LEU A 19 -7.22 14.84 -9.23
CA LEU A 19 -7.12 15.86 -10.28
C LEU A 19 -8.41 16.69 -10.40
N VAL A 20 -9.59 16.05 -10.32
CA VAL A 20 -10.88 16.76 -10.34
C VAL A 20 -11.00 17.70 -9.14
N ILE A 21 -10.61 17.25 -7.94
CA ILE A 21 -10.61 18.09 -6.73
C ILE A 21 -9.66 19.28 -6.88
N MET A 22 -8.47 19.06 -7.43
CA MET A 22 -7.49 20.14 -7.66
C MET A 22 -8.08 21.22 -8.59
N ILE A 23 -8.73 20.82 -9.69
CA ILE A 23 -9.37 21.75 -10.63
C ILE A 23 -10.50 22.53 -9.95
N ALA A 24 -11.35 21.85 -9.17
CA ALA A 24 -12.44 22.50 -8.45
C ALA A 24 -11.94 23.57 -7.46
N ILE A 25 -10.87 23.26 -6.71
CA ILE A 25 -10.27 24.22 -5.77
C ILE A 25 -9.67 25.42 -6.50
N VAL A 26 -8.91 25.18 -7.58
CA VAL A 26 -8.35 26.28 -8.38
C VAL A 26 -9.45 27.17 -8.96
N TRP A 27 -10.56 26.57 -9.40
CA TRP A 27 -11.73 27.31 -9.87
C TRP A 27 -12.32 28.20 -8.77
N THR A 28 -12.48 27.68 -7.55
CA THR A 28 -13.00 28.48 -6.43
C THR A 28 -12.10 29.64 -6.05
N VAL A 29 -10.77 29.46 -6.13
CA VAL A 29 -9.79 30.52 -5.86
C VAL A 29 -9.84 31.60 -6.95
N TRP A 30 -10.00 31.19 -8.21
CA TRP A 30 -10.14 32.12 -9.33
C TRP A 30 -11.38 33.01 -9.18
N GLU A 31 -12.51 32.44 -8.75
CA GLU A 31 -13.75 33.18 -8.58
C GLU A 31 -13.72 34.13 -7.37
N THR A 32 -13.09 33.71 -6.28
CA THR A 32 -13.10 34.45 -5.00
C THR A 32 -11.92 35.41 -4.84
N ASN A 33 -10.87 35.30 -5.66
CA ASN A 33 -9.55 35.94 -5.47
C ASN A 33 -8.92 35.69 -4.07
N ASP A 34 -9.46 34.73 -3.31
CA ASP A 34 -8.97 34.39 -1.99
C ASP A 34 -8.01 33.20 -2.08
N TYR A 35 -6.72 33.48 -1.95
CA TYR A 35 -5.67 32.48 -1.99
C TYR A 35 -5.68 31.52 -0.78
N TRP A 36 -6.39 31.84 0.31
CA TRP A 36 -6.59 30.89 1.42
C TRP A 36 -7.35 29.64 0.97
N ASN A 37 -8.18 29.75 -0.07
CA ASN A 37 -8.90 28.61 -0.65
C ASN A 37 -7.97 27.61 -1.35
N LEU A 38 -6.66 27.89 -1.50
CA LEU A 38 -5.66 26.92 -1.94
C LEU A 38 -5.25 25.94 -0.83
N PHE A 39 -5.45 26.26 0.45
CA PHE A 39 -5.03 25.44 1.58
C PHE A 39 -5.54 23.98 1.50
N PRO A 40 -6.78 23.70 1.07
CA PRO A 40 -7.26 22.33 0.89
C PRO A 40 -6.49 21.50 -0.15
N LEU A 41 -5.70 22.11 -1.06
CA LEU A 41 -4.84 21.39 -2.01
C LEU A 41 -3.70 20.63 -1.32
N VAL A 42 -3.36 21.00 -0.08
CA VAL A 42 -2.34 20.30 0.70
C VAL A 42 -2.76 18.84 0.94
N LEU A 43 -4.04 18.56 1.17
CA LEU A 43 -4.54 17.21 1.43
C LEU A 43 -4.32 16.23 0.26
N PRO A 44 -4.77 16.49 -0.99
CA PRO A 44 -4.53 15.59 -2.11
C PRO A 44 -3.04 15.41 -2.39
N ILE A 45 -2.22 16.45 -2.21
CA ILE A 45 -0.76 16.34 -2.35
C ILE A 45 -0.18 15.39 -1.30
N LEU A 46 -0.56 15.52 -0.03
CA LEU A 46 -0.10 14.64 1.05
C LEU A 46 -0.52 13.19 0.81
N ILE A 47 -1.74 12.94 0.32
CA ILE A 47 -2.22 11.59 -0.03
C ILE A 47 -1.35 10.97 -1.13
N VAL A 48 -1.04 11.74 -2.18
CA VAL A 48 -0.18 11.28 -3.28
C VAL A 48 1.23 10.96 -2.78
N ILE A 49 1.78 11.78 -1.88
CA ILE A 49 3.10 11.55 -1.27
C ILE A 49 3.08 10.27 -0.42
N ASP A 50 2.08 10.10 0.44
CA ASP A 50 1.96 8.89 1.28
C ASP A 50 1.89 7.62 0.44
N GLU A 51 1.15 7.65 -0.68
CA GLU A 51 1.04 6.53 -1.61
C GLU A 51 2.40 6.18 -2.25
N ARG A 52 3.17 7.19 -2.68
CA ARG A 52 4.51 7.00 -3.29
C ARG A 52 5.56 6.50 -2.30
N MET A 53 5.41 6.87 -1.03
CA MET A 53 6.30 6.48 0.05
C MET A 53 5.97 5.08 0.58
N THR A 54 4.79 4.54 0.29
CA THR A 54 4.36 3.25 0.81
C THR A 54 5.18 2.09 0.21
N ARG A 55 5.88 1.35 1.07
CA ARG A 55 6.73 0.21 0.69
C ARG A 55 6.57 -0.96 1.64
N ILE A 56 6.64 -2.16 1.09
CA ILE A 56 6.67 -3.42 1.83
C ILE A 56 8.14 -3.80 2.00
N GLN A 57 8.58 -4.09 3.22
CA GLN A 57 9.94 -4.54 3.50
C GLN A 57 9.89 -5.93 4.13
N VAL A 58 10.62 -6.87 3.55
CA VAL A 58 10.83 -8.20 4.13
C VAL A 58 12.22 -8.18 4.77
N ARG A 59 12.29 -8.31 6.09
CA ARG A 59 13.55 -8.38 6.83
C ARG A 59 14.11 -9.80 6.83
N ASP A 60 15.39 -9.91 7.16
CA ASP A 60 16.08 -11.20 7.25
C ASP A 60 15.47 -12.14 8.30
N ASN A 61 14.91 -11.58 9.37
CA ASN A 61 14.30 -12.33 10.47
C ASN A 61 12.89 -12.88 10.13
N GLY A 62 12.43 -12.72 8.89
CA GLY A 62 11.08 -13.11 8.48
C GLY A 62 10.00 -12.05 8.72
N ASP A 63 10.26 -11.06 9.58
CA ASP A 63 9.36 -9.93 9.83
C ASP A 63 9.02 -9.15 8.55
N ILE A 64 7.73 -8.87 8.36
CA ILE A 64 7.22 -8.10 7.23
C ILE A 64 6.77 -6.73 7.73
N TRP A 65 7.35 -5.67 7.17
CA TRP A 65 7.04 -4.29 7.54
C TRP A 65 6.33 -3.61 6.38
N ILE A 66 5.33 -2.81 6.69
CA ILE A 66 4.69 -1.92 5.73
C ILE A 66 4.97 -0.52 6.22
N ARG A 67 5.90 0.16 5.56
CA ARG A 67 6.12 1.59 5.80
C ARG A 67 5.14 2.34 4.92
N ARG A 68 4.14 2.99 5.51
CA ARG A 68 3.37 4.07 4.89
C ARG A 68 4.07 5.37 5.28
N GLY A 69 4.16 6.33 4.37
CA GLY A 69 5.00 7.51 4.56
C GLY A 69 4.60 8.34 5.79
N LEU A 70 3.41 8.92 5.71
CA LEU A 70 2.78 9.76 6.73
C LEU A 70 1.83 8.95 7.61
N SER A 71 1.26 7.86 7.09
CA SER A 71 0.29 7.01 7.81
C SER A 71 0.94 6.00 8.78
N GLY A 72 2.27 6.06 8.95
CA GLY A 72 3.03 5.25 9.91
C GLY A 72 3.48 3.89 9.38
N SER A 73 4.15 3.11 10.23
CA SER A 73 4.65 1.79 9.87
C SER A 73 3.94 0.68 10.63
N VAL A 74 3.37 -0.27 9.91
CA VAL A 74 2.79 -1.48 10.49
C VAL A 74 3.82 -2.60 10.41
N LYS A 75 4.01 -3.30 11.53
CA LYS A 75 4.97 -4.40 11.60
C LYS A 75 4.26 -5.71 11.92
N ALA A 76 4.38 -6.67 11.01
CA ALA A 76 3.91 -8.03 11.17
C ALA A 76 5.04 -8.88 11.77
N TYR A 77 4.93 -9.17 13.07
CA TYR A 77 5.86 -10.03 13.81
C TYR A 77 5.34 -11.46 13.88
N GLY A 78 6.22 -12.43 13.64
CA GLY A 78 5.86 -13.85 13.71
C GLY A 78 4.78 -14.19 12.69
N VAL A 79 5.15 -14.15 11.41
CA VAL A 79 4.23 -14.47 10.32
C VAL A 79 3.88 -15.95 10.39
N MET A 80 2.59 -16.25 10.57
CA MET A 80 2.09 -17.61 10.74
C MET A 80 1.58 -18.18 9.43
N ARG A 81 0.85 -17.37 8.66
CA ARG A 81 0.21 -17.83 7.42
C ARG A 81 0.20 -16.72 6.38
N ILE A 82 0.50 -17.09 5.14
CA ILE A 82 0.45 -16.19 3.98
C ILE A 82 -0.51 -16.79 2.96
N ILE A 83 -1.62 -16.11 2.71
CA ILE A 83 -2.66 -16.51 1.76
C ILE A 83 -2.57 -15.61 0.53
N LYS A 84 -2.25 -16.20 -0.62
CA LYS A 84 -2.39 -15.53 -1.90
C LYS A 84 -3.86 -15.63 -2.33
N GLN A 85 -4.53 -14.50 -2.50
CA GLN A 85 -5.91 -14.47 -2.98
C GLN A 85 -5.96 -14.50 -4.52
N LYS A 86 -6.41 -15.62 -5.11
CA LYS A 86 -6.90 -15.74 -6.50
C LYS A 86 -8.38 -15.40 -6.56
N THR A 87 -8.74 -14.18 -6.15
CA THR A 87 -10.15 -13.77 -6.26
C THR A 87 -10.56 -13.67 -7.73
N LYS A 88 -11.75 -14.19 -8.08
CA LYS A 88 -12.36 -14.13 -9.43
C LYS A 88 -12.45 -12.68 -9.98
N LYS A 89 -12.52 -11.67 -9.11
CA LYS A 89 -12.71 -10.26 -9.49
C LYS A 89 -11.37 -9.57 -9.84
N PRO A 90 -11.30 -8.80 -10.94
CA PRO A 90 -10.06 -8.24 -11.47
C PRO A 90 -9.36 -7.22 -10.54
N TRP A 91 -10.11 -6.52 -9.69
CA TRP A 91 -9.57 -5.50 -8.76
C TRP A 91 -8.91 -6.06 -7.50
N SER A 92 -9.06 -7.36 -7.24
CA SER A 92 -8.52 -8.07 -6.07
C SER A 92 -7.41 -9.07 -6.43
N ARG A 93 -7.11 -9.22 -7.73
CA ARG A 93 -6.03 -10.10 -8.21
C ARG A 93 -4.68 -9.53 -7.81
N GLY A 94 -3.99 -10.21 -6.89
CA GLY A 94 -2.65 -9.84 -6.43
C GLY A 94 -2.56 -9.53 -4.93
N ARG A 95 -3.69 -9.48 -4.22
CA ARG A 95 -3.69 -9.30 -2.78
C ARG A 95 -3.17 -10.55 -2.06
N VAL A 96 -2.36 -10.30 -1.05
CA VAL A 96 -1.82 -11.30 -0.14
C VAL A 96 -2.29 -10.94 1.26
N LEU A 97 -2.96 -11.89 1.90
CA LEU A 97 -3.33 -11.79 3.30
C LEU A 97 -2.24 -12.44 4.15
N ILE A 98 -1.68 -11.67 5.07
CA ILE A 98 -0.61 -12.11 5.97
C ILE A 98 -1.19 -12.16 7.37
N TYR A 99 -1.31 -13.35 7.93
CA TYR A 99 -1.62 -13.56 9.34
C TYR A 99 -0.34 -13.58 10.15
N TYR A 100 -0.33 -12.80 11.22
CA TYR A 100 0.77 -12.68 12.15
C TYR A 100 0.20 -12.71 13.57
N THR A 101 1.08 -12.84 14.56
CA THR A 101 0.69 -13.05 15.97
C THR A 101 -0.36 -12.07 16.53
N LYS A 102 -0.43 -10.82 16.05
CA LYS A 102 -1.37 -9.80 16.53
C LYS A 102 -2.58 -9.56 15.61
N GLY A 103 -2.74 -10.30 14.52
CA GLY A 103 -3.88 -10.16 13.62
C GLY A 103 -3.56 -10.50 12.16
N PHE A 104 -4.19 -9.78 11.23
CA PHE A 104 -3.96 -9.95 9.80
C PHE A 104 -3.71 -8.61 9.11
N ILE A 105 -2.95 -8.66 8.03
CA ILE A 105 -2.65 -7.51 7.19
C ILE A 105 -2.85 -7.91 5.72
N ASN A 106 -3.52 -7.03 4.97
CA ASN A 106 -3.66 -7.17 3.53
C ASN A 106 -2.59 -6.34 2.82
N VAL A 107 -1.82 -6.96 1.94
CA VAL A 107 -0.83 -6.29 1.08
C VAL A 107 -1.07 -6.62 -0.38
N ASP A 108 -0.79 -5.66 -1.26
CA ASP A 108 -0.86 -5.85 -2.71
C ASP A 108 0.51 -5.49 -3.31
N PRO A 109 1.49 -6.40 -3.29
CA PRO A 109 2.81 -6.15 -3.85
C PRO A 109 2.76 -6.07 -5.39
N ALA A 110 3.49 -5.12 -5.98
CA ALA A 110 3.60 -4.98 -7.42
C ALA A 110 4.23 -6.22 -8.08
N ASP A 111 5.23 -6.80 -7.42
CA ASP A 111 5.83 -8.09 -7.77
C ASP A 111 5.39 -9.16 -6.77
N LEU A 112 4.29 -9.82 -7.09
CA LEU A 112 3.67 -10.85 -6.25
C LEU A 112 4.54 -12.09 -6.09
N ASN A 113 5.11 -12.58 -7.20
CA ASN A 113 5.87 -13.82 -7.18
C ASN A 113 7.20 -13.62 -6.46
N GLY A 114 7.90 -12.52 -6.73
CA GLY A 114 9.13 -12.17 -6.02
C GLY A 114 8.89 -11.95 -4.52
N PHE A 115 7.75 -11.35 -4.16
CA PHE A 115 7.36 -11.19 -2.75
C PHE A 115 7.12 -12.55 -2.07
N ILE A 116 6.32 -13.43 -2.67
CA ILE A 116 6.01 -14.76 -2.09
C ILE A 116 7.27 -15.61 -1.96
N GLN A 117 8.13 -15.61 -2.97
CA GLN A 117 9.40 -16.35 -2.93
C GLN A 117 10.29 -15.83 -1.79
N CYS A 118 10.47 -14.50 -1.71
CA CYS A 118 11.24 -13.89 -0.63
C CYS A 118 10.62 -14.16 0.74
N ALA A 119 9.29 -14.17 0.85
CA ALA A 119 8.61 -14.47 2.10
C ALA A 119 8.82 -15.94 2.50
N ARG A 120 8.75 -16.89 1.56
CA ARG A 120 9.03 -18.33 1.77
C ARG A 120 10.45 -18.59 2.21
N GLU A 121 11.42 -17.97 1.55
CA GLU A 121 12.84 -18.09 1.90
C GLU A 121 13.11 -17.61 3.34
N ARG A 122 12.38 -16.60 3.80
CA ARG A 122 12.61 -15.97 5.12
C ARG A 122 11.70 -16.50 6.23
N ASN A 123 10.58 -17.13 5.89
CA ASN A 123 9.65 -17.74 6.83
C ASN A 123 9.34 -19.19 6.42
N PRO A 124 10.30 -20.13 6.56
CA PRO A 124 10.08 -21.53 6.19
C PRO A 124 9.00 -22.20 7.06
N HIS A 125 8.71 -21.65 8.24
CA HIS A 125 7.70 -22.16 9.17
C HIS A 125 6.27 -21.65 8.90
N ALA A 126 6.11 -20.66 8.01
CA ALA A 126 4.79 -20.12 7.72
C ALA A 126 4.01 -21.03 6.76
N GLU A 127 2.70 -21.15 6.96
CA GLU A 127 1.84 -21.89 6.04
C GLU A 127 1.50 -21.03 4.82
N TYR A 128 1.65 -21.59 3.61
CA TYR A 128 1.38 -20.89 2.36
C TYR A 128 0.18 -21.49 1.66
N PHE A 129 -0.89 -20.70 1.52
CA PHE A 129 -2.10 -21.10 0.81
C PHE A 129 -2.28 -20.26 -0.46
N GLU A 130 -2.76 -20.92 -1.51
CA GLU A 130 -3.35 -20.26 -2.67
C GLU A 130 -4.84 -20.58 -2.67
N GLU A 131 -5.67 -19.62 -2.25
CA GLU A 131 -7.11 -19.60 -2.55
C GLU A 131 -7.33 -18.99 -3.93
#